data_AF-A0A8T6RJV6-F1
#
_entry.id   AF-A0A8T6RJV6-F1
#
_cell.length_a   1.000
_cell.length_b   1.000
_cell.length_c   1.000
_cell.angle_alpha   90.00
_cell.angle_beta   90.00
_cell.angle_gamma   90.00
#
_symmetry.space_group_name_H-M   'P 1'
#
loop_
_entity.id
_entity.type
_entity.pdbx_description
1 polymer ?
#
loop_
_entity_poly.entity_id
_entity_poly.type
_entity_poly.pdbx_seq_one_letter_code
_entity_poly.pdbx_strand_id
1 'polypeptide(L)' 'MTDLTEDEKFLLKILKDNGGTMGYKELNNICGEHFEGVRLILKKLKGLNFVNYEGMMPMFDSIITLSNPDF' A
#
# COMPACT_ATOMS: atom_id res chain seq x y z
N MET A 1 -9.41 0.44 16.82
CA MET A 1 -9.36 0.66 15.37
C MET A 1 -8.23 1.62 15.12
N THR A 2 -7.26 1.26 14.28
CA THR A 2 -6.16 2.15 13.91
C THR A 2 -6.74 3.33 13.14
N ASP A 3 -6.51 4.56 13.60
CA ASP A 3 -6.90 5.76 12.87
C ASP A 3 -6.01 5.88 11.63
N LEU A 4 -6.50 5.32 10.52
CA LEU A 4 -5.89 5.47 9.21
C LEU A 4 -6.22 6.86 8.65
N THR A 5 -5.23 7.47 8.00
CA THR A 5 -5.43 8.69 7.22
C THR A 5 -6.23 8.39 5.95
N GLU A 6 -6.74 9.43 5.29
CA GLU A 6 -7.42 9.27 4.00
C GLU A 6 -6.50 8.69 2.92
N ASP A 7 -5.22 9.08 2.89
CA ASP A 7 -4.23 8.54 1.95
C ASP A 7 -3.96 7.05 2.18
N GLU A 8 -3.91 6.63 3.45
CA GLU A 8 -3.75 5.21 3.83
C GLU A 8 -4.96 4.38 3.41
N LYS A 9 -6.17 4.88 3.68
CA LYS A 9 -7.41 4.24 3.25
C LYS A 9 -7.49 4.15 1.74
N PHE A 10 -7.11 5.21 1.03
CA PHE A 10 -7.10 5.23 -0.42
C PHE A 10 -6.15 4.17 -0.98
N LEU A 11 -4.92 4.09 -0.48
CA LEU A 11 -3.95 3.08 -0.92
C LEU A 11 -4.48 1.65 -0.71
N LEU A 12 -5.02 1.36 0.49
CA LEU A 12 -5.57 0.05 0.79
C LEU A 12 -6.77 -0.29 -0.09
N LYS A 13 -7.62 0.69 -0.38
CA LYS A 13 -8.73 0.53 -1.31
C LYS A 13 -8.23 0.19 -2.72
N ILE A 14 -7.22 0.88 -3.25
CA ILE A 14 -6.65 0.57 -4.57
C ILE A 14 -6.11 -0.87 -4.59
N LEU A 15 -5.39 -1.30 -3.56
CA LEU A 15 -4.94 -2.69 -3.47
C LEU A 15 -6.12 -3.67 -3.45
N LYS A 16 -7.15 -3.40 -2.64
CA LYS A 16 -8.33 -4.26 -2.51
C LYS A 16 -9.09 -4.38 -3.83
N ASP A 17 -9.35 -3.26 -4.50
CA ASP A 17 -10.07 -3.19 -5.77
C ASP A 17 -9.31 -3.94 -6.89
N ASN A 18 -8.01 -4.16 -6.74
CA ASN A 18 -7.14 -4.90 -7.66
C ASN A 18 -6.80 -6.31 -7.17
N GLY A 19 -7.63 -6.91 -6.32
CA GLY A 19 -7.46 -8.31 -5.88
C GLY A 19 -6.42 -8.49 -4.77
N GLY A 20 -6.06 -7.41 -4.08
CA GLY A 20 -5.17 -7.43 -2.92
C GLY A 20 -3.68 -7.60 -3.26
N THR A 21 -3.29 -7.58 -4.54
CA THR A 21 -1.89 -7.71 -4.96
C THR A 21 -1.60 -6.77 -6.13
N MET A 22 -0.53 -5.97 -6.04
CA MET A 22 -0.15 -5.06 -7.12
C MET A 22 1.35 -4.77 -7.11
N GLY A 23 1.94 -4.49 -8.28
CA GLY A 23 3.31 -3.99 -8.37
C GLY A 23 3.46 -2.58 -7.77
N TYR A 24 4.56 -2.32 -7.06
CA TYR A 24 4.82 -1.01 -6.45
C TYR A 24 4.79 0.13 -7.47
N LYS A 25 5.35 -0.07 -8.68
CA LYS A 25 5.34 0.94 -9.73
C LYS A 25 3.91 1.36 -10.11
N GLU A 26 3.02 0.40 -10.30
CA GLU A 26 1.63 0.64 -10.68
C GLU A 26 0.88 1.34 -9.54
N LEU A 27 1.03 0.82 -8.32
CA LEU A 27 0.43 1.42 -7.13
C LEU A 27 0.92 2.86 -6.91
N ASN A 28 2.22 3.10 -7.09
CA ASN A 28 2.81 4.43 -6.96
C ASN A 28 2.31 5.40 -8.04
N ASN A 29 2.10 4.93 -9.27
CA ASN A 29 1.54 5.77 -10.33
C ASN A 29 0.10 6.17 -10.01
N ILE A 30 -0.75 5.21 -9.60
CA ILE A 30 -2.16 5.47 -9.28
C ILE A 30 -2.28 6.38 -8.06
N CYS A 31 -1.61 6.04 -6.95
CA CYS A 31 -1.65 6.84 -5.73
C CYS A 31 -0.95 8.20 -5.90
N GLY A 32 0.06 8.28 -6.76
CA GLY A 32 0.81 9.51 -7.05
C GLY A 32 -0.02 10.61 -7.72
N GLU A 33 -1.15 10.26 -8.35
CA GLU A 33 -2.12 11.25 -8.84
C GLU A 33 -2.92 11.92 -7.71
N HIS A 34 -2.94 11.31 -6.52
CA HIS A 34 -3.72 11.77 -5.36
C HIS A 34 -2.86 12.34 -4.23
N PHE A 35 -1.70 11.73 -3.94
CA PHE A 35 -0.82 12.17 -2.86
C PHE A 35 0.65 11.77 -3.10
N GLU A 36 1.55 12.45 -2.40
CA GLU A 36 2.97 12.13 -2.40
C GLU A 36 3.36 11.15 -1.28
N GLY A 37 4.51 10.48 -1.41
CA GLY A 37 5.07 9.69 -0.30
C GLY A 37 4.49 8.29 -0.15
N VAL A 38 3.95 7.69 -1.23
CA VAL A 38 3.46 6.29 -1.28
C VAL A 38 4.40 5.32 -0.58
N ARG A 39 5.72 5.46 -0.80
CA ARG A 39 6.75 4.61 -0.19
C ARG A 39 6.72 4.67 1.34
N LEU A 40 6.57 5.85 1.93
CA LEU A 40 6.51 6.05 3.39
C LEU A 40 5.21 5.49 3.97
N ILE A 41 4.09 5.68 3.27
CA ILE A 41 2.80 5.12 3.65
C ILE A 41 2.87 3.59 3.65
N LEU A 42 3.42 2.97 2.62
CA LEU A 42 3.63 1.52 2.55
C LEU A 42 4.49 1.01 3.72
N LYS A 43 5.55 1.74 4.10
CA LYS A 43 6.36 1.40 5.28
C LYS A 43 5.54 1.38 6.57
N LYS A 44 4.72 2.41 6.78
CA LYS A 44 3.85 2.51 7.96
C LYS A 44 2.82 1.39 7.96
N LEU A 45 2.13 1.17 6.83
CA LEU A 45 1.12 0.12 6.68
C LEU A 45 1.71 -1.29 6.87
N LYS A 46 2.94 -1.54 6.41
CA LYS A 46 3.66 -2.80 6.69
C LYS A 46 3.95 -2.96 8.17
N GLY A 47 4.42 -1.90 8.85
CA GLY A 47 4.62 -1.92 10.31
C GLY A 47 3.34 -2.16 11.11
N LEU A 48 2.19 -1.81 10.54
CA LEU A 48 0.86 -2.05 11.09
C LEU A 48 0.21 -3.35 10.60
N ASN A 49 0.94 -4.20 9.86
CA ASN A 49 0.48 -5.47 9.30
C ASN A 49 -0.72 -5.38 8.33
N PHE A 50 -0.90 -4.25 7.64
CA PHE A 50 -1.94 -4.11 6.60
C PHE A 50 -1.48 -4.62 5.25
N VAL A 51 -0.20 -4.44 4.94
CA VAL A 51 0.41 -4.85 3.67
C VAL A 51 1.70 -5.62 3.92
N ASN A 52 2.12 -6.37 2.91
CA ASN A 52 3.39 -7.06 2.91
C ASN A 52 4.11 -6.89 1.57
N TYR A 53 5.44 -6.84 1.62
CA TYR A 53 6.35 -6.73 0.49
C TYR A 53 7.77 -7.11 0.94
N GLU A 54 8.69 -7.39 0.02
CA GLU A 54 10.05 -7.79 0.37
C GLU A 54 10.90 -6.62 0.92
N GLY A 55 11.71 -6.88 1.95
CA GLY A 55 12.63 -5.89 2.52
C GLY A 55 11.96 -4.82 3.38
N MET A 56 12.71 -3.78 3.75
CA MET A 56 12.22 -2.69 4.62
C MET A 56 11.38 -1.66 3.85
N MET A 57 11.72 -1.44 2.58
CA MET A 57 11.12 -0.44 1.69
C MET A 57 10.87 -1.11 0.34
N PRO A 58 9.72 -0.85 -0.33
CA PRO A 58 9.47 -1.46 -1.62
C PRO A 58 10.44 -0.88 -2.64
N MET A 59 11.07 -1.77 -3.39
CA MET A 59 11.85 -1.47 -4.58
C MET A 59 10.92 -1.29 -5.78
N PHE A 60 11.48 -0.85 -6.91
CA PHE A 60 10.71 -0.56 -8.12
C PHE A 60 9.91 -1.77 -8.64
N ASP A 61 10.48 -2.96 -8.48
CA ASP A 61 9.95 -4.27 -8.86
C ASP A 61 9.21 -4.99 -7.73
N SER A 62 9.06 -4.37 -6.56
CA SER A 62 8.39 -5.02 -5.44
C SER A 62 6.92 -5.27 -5.70
N ILE A 63 6.45 -6.43 -5.27
CA ILE A 63 5.03 -6.78 -5.22
C ILE A 63 4.49 -6.43 -3.83
N ILE A 64 3.41 -5.66 -3.79
CA ILE A 64 2.68 -5.27 -2.59
C ILE A 64 1.46 -6.16 -2.47
N THR A 65 1.26 -6.76 -1.31
CA THR A 65 0.12 -7.64 -1.00
C THR A 65 -0.63 -7.15 0.21
N LEU A 66 -1.97 -7.25 0.22
CA LEU A 66 -2.77 -7.08 1.42
C LEU A 66 -2.54 -8.25 2.37
N SER A 67 -2.31 -7.94 3.64
CA SER A 67 -2.14 -8.94 4.68
C SER A 67 -3.49 -9.45 5.22
N ASN A 68 -4.57 -8.68 5.05
CA ASN A 68 -5.90 -9.05 5.50
C ASN A 68 -6.97 -8.56 4.49
N PRO A 69 -7.78 -9.46 3.91
CA PRO A 69 -8.84 -9.09 2.95
C PRO A 69 -10.05 -8.40 3.57
N ASP A 70 -10.20 -8.44 4.91
CA ASP A 70 -11.35 -7.89 5.62
C ASP A 70 -11.26 -6.37 5.91
N PHE A 71 -10.17 -5.70 5.50
CA PHE A 71 -10.08 -4.23 5.55
C PHE A 71 -10.89 -3.55 4.45
#